data_AF-A0A0G1RL62-F1
#
_entry.id   AF-A0A0G1RL62-F1
#
_cell.length_a   1.000
_cell.length_b   1.000
_cell.length_c   1.000
_cell.angle_alpha   90.00
_cell.angle_beta   90.00
_cell.angle_gamma   90.00
#
_symmetry.space_group_name_H-M   'P 1'
#
loop_
_entity.id
_entity.type
_entity.pdbx_description
1 polymer ?
#
loop_
_entity_poly.entity_id
_entity_poly.type
_entity_poly.pdbx_seq_one_letter_code
_entity_poly.pdbx_strand_id
1 'polypeptide(L)'
;MEILKGQETPGQARGDNGRTSNYGQKDDNGWKGWTVHLLQPSNPNKQDTETPKGFASIPREGQGTPQGTKNPRPPLEASKSSDEYLSILQKAREYEDSPYHGETGMTPEDWITAFMIHLFETGKPLDDAWNPTNKEGVSYLAGAFFRSFLAVPYVYWSRGNRQADLDGGGPRARVGSAGLRSSVVV
;
A
#
# COMPACT_ATOMS: atom_id res chain seq x y z
N MET A 1 -4.17 -16.25 28.00
CA MET A 1 -4.07 -15.03 27.17
C MET A 1 -4.79 -15.29 25.87
N GLU A 2 -6.04 -14.88 25.77
CA GLU A 2 -6.83 -14.87 24.55
C GLU A 2 -6.74 -13.47 23.94
N ILE A 3 -6.01 -13.30 22.84
CA ILE A 3 -6.21 -12.18 21.92
C ILE A 3 -5.82 -12.70 20.54
N LEU A 4 -6.80 -12.90 19.66
CA LEU A 4 -6.76 -13.04 18.19
C LEU A 4 -7.99 -13.86 17.75
N LYS A 5 -9.20 -13.33 18.00
CA LYS A 5 -10.39 -13.68 17.24
C LYS A 5 -10.77 -12.43 16.43
N GLY A 6 -10.85 -12.57 15.11
CA GLY A 6 -11.39 -11.52 14.23
C GLY A 6 -10.41 -10.79 13.32
N GLN A 7 -9.29 -11.40 12.90
CA GLN A 7 -8.62 -10.90 11.68
C GLN A 7 -9.40 -11.39 10.46
N GLU A 8 -10.34 -10.58 9.98
CA GLU A 8 -10.74 -10.66 8.58
C GLU A 8 -9.68 -9.91 7.77
N THR A 9 -8.95 -10.65 6.94
CA THR A 9 -8.00 -10.13 5.96
C THR A 9 -8.79 -9.75 4.71
N PRO A 10 -8.97 -8.45 4.37
CA PRO A 10 -9.53 -8.09 3.09
C PRO A 10 -8.52 -8.48 2.01
N GLY A 11 -8.93 -9.28 1.04
CA GLY A 11 -8.20 -9.43 -0.23
C GLY A 11 -7.11 -10.49 -0.32
N GLN A 12 -7.06 -11.50 0.56
CA GLN A 12 -6.19 -12.64 0.29
C GLN A 12 -6.90 -13.61 -0.67
N ALA A 13 -6.48 -13.62 -1.95
CA ALA A 13 -6.86 -14.67 -2.90
C ALA A 13 -6.33 -16.02 -2.39
N ARG A 14 -7.14 -16.73 -1.59
CA ARG A 14 -6.93 -18.14 -1.33
C ARG A 14 -7.36 -18.90 -2.56
N GLY A 15 -6.40 -19.45 -3.29
CA GLY A 15 -6.67 -20.43 -4.33
C GLY A 15 -7.27 -21.68 -3.69
N ASP A 16 -8.60 -21.80 -3.72
CA ASP A 16 -9.28 -23.04 -3.35
C ASP A 16 -9.02 -24.09 -4.43
N ASN A 17 -7.97 -24.89 -4.23
CA ASN A 17 -7.94 -26.24 -4.77
C ASN A 17 -8.92 -27.08 -3.94
N GLY A 18 -10.17 -27.11 -4.41
CA GLY A 18 -11.31 -27.76 -3.78
C GLY A 18 -10.96 -29.06 -3.07
N ARG A 19 -10.97 -29.02 -1.74
CA ARG A 19 -10.97 -30.20 -0.89
C ARG A 19 -12.07 -30.02 0.14
N THR A 20 -13.24 -30.57 -0.18
CA THR A 20 -14.40 -30.66 0.71
C THR A 20 -13.99 -31.26 2.06
N SER A 21 -14.21 -30.53 3.14
CA SER A 21 -14.08 -31.08 4.50
C SER A 21 -15.36 -31.86 4.84
N ASN A 22 -15.22 -33.09 5.36
CA ASN A 22 -16.34 -33.99 5.67
C ASN A 22 -17.15 -33.60 6.92
N TYR A 23 -17.11 -32.35 7.36
CA TYR A 23 -17.73 -31.92 8.61
C TYR A 23 -18.59 -30.66 8.44
N GLY A 24 -19.65 -30.73 7.63
CA GLY A 24 -20.88 -29.92 7.76
C GLY A 24 -20.76 -28.40 7.96
N GLN A 25 -19.60 -27.80 7.74
CA GLN A 25 -19.33 -26.40 7.90
C GLN A 25 -19.59 -25.78 6.54
N LYS A 26 -20.50 -24.80 6.47
CA LYS A 26 -20.69 -24.01 5.26
C LYS A 26 -19.33 -23.48 4.87
N ASP A 27 -18.85 -23.90 3.70
CA ASP A 27 -17.70 -23.28 3.08
C ASP A 27 -18.10 -21.82 2.84
N ASP A 28 -17.50 -20.92 3.60
CA ASP A 28 -17.61 -19.49 3.39
C ASP A 28 -17.12 -19.27 1.96
N ASN A 29 -18.05 -18.97 1.05
CA ASN A 29 -17.81 -18.84 -0.38
C ASN A 29 -16.73 -17.79 -0.63
N GLY A 30 -15.46 -18.22 -0.62
CA GLY A 30 -14.29 -17.40 -0.85
C GLY A 30 -14.56 -16.47 -2.03
N TRP A 31 -14.42 -15.18 -1.77
CA TRP A 31 -14.75 -14.05 -2.65
C TRP A 31 -14.61 -14.40 -4.14
N LYS A 32 -15.73 -14.44 -4.88
CA LYS A 32 -15.77 -14.76 -6.32
C LYS A 32 -15.94 -13.54 -7.24
N GLY A 33 -15.82 -12.33 -6.70
CA GLY A 33 -15.99 -11.06 -7.41
C GLY A 33 -14.68 -10.38 -7.79
N TRP A 34 -14.81 -9.19 -8.39
CA TRP A 34 -13.70 -8.27 -8.60
C TRP A 34 -13.40 -7.50 -7.31
N THR A 35 -12.14 -7.07 -7.17
CA THR A 35 -11.70 -6.14 -6.13
C THR A 35 -11.19 -4.90 -6.83
N VAL A 36 -11.70 -3.71 -6.46
CA VAL A 36 -11.23 -2.45 -7.04
C VAL A 36 -10.30 -1.75 -6.07
N HIS A 37 -9.07 -1.47 -6.52
CA HIS A 37 -8.11 -0.67 -5.76
C HIS A 37 -8.11 0.78 -6.29
N LEU A 38 -8.47 1.72 -5.43
CA LEU A 38 -8.41 3.16 -5.73
C LEU A 38 -7.11 3.73 -5.16
N LEU A 39 -6.26 4.26 -6.03
CA LEU A 39 -4.98 4.88 -5.67
C LEU A 39 -5.01 6.39 -5.87
N GLN A 40 -4.26 7.11 -5.03
CA GLN A 40 -4.13 8.56 -5.14
C GLN A 40 -3.41 8.95 -6.45
N PRO A 41 -3.98 9.85 -7.27
CA PRO A 41 -3.39 10.26 -8.54
C PRO A 41 -2.16 11.16 -8.34
N SER A 42 -1.25 11.19 -9.32
CA SER A 42 0.02 11.93 -9.21
C SER A 42 -0.11 13.44 -9.03
N ASN A 43 -1.16 14.04 -9.59
CA ASN A 43 -1.35 15.49 -9.54
C ASN A 43 -2.83 15.88 -9.60
N PRO A 44 -3.57 15.73 -8.49
CA PRO A 44 -5.02 15.96 -8.47
C PRO A 44 -5.41 17.41 -8.80
N ASN A 45 -4.50 18.38 -8.65
CA ASN A 45 -4.79 19.80 -8.83
C ASN A 45 -4.44 20.36 -10.22
N LYS A 46 -3.71 19.63 -11.06
CA LYS A 46 -3.27 20.11 -12.40
C LYS A 46 -3.60 19.17 -13.55
N GLN A 47 -4.13 17.98 -13.28
CA GLN A 47 -4.54 17.06 -14.33
C GLN A 47 -5.91 17.44 -14.88
N ASP A 48 -6.09 17.20 -16.19
CA ASP A 48 -7.39 17.24 -16.83
C ASP A 48 -8.32 16.34 -16.02
N THR A 49 -9.38 16.91 -15.46
CA THR A 49 -10.25 16.24 -14.48
C THR A 49 -10.95 15.01 -15.04
N GLU A 50 -10.89 14.78 -16.35
CA GLU A 50 -11.45 13.60 -17.02
C GLU A 50 -10.56 12.35 -16.92
N THR A 51 -9.22 12.44 -16.81
CA THR A 51 -8.37 11.24 -16.69
C THR A 51 -7.01 11.53 -16.05
N PRO A 52 -6.91 11.48 -14.70
CA PRO A 52 -5.64 11.59 -14.03
C PRO A 52 -4.71 10.43 -14.43
N LYS A 53 -3.44 10.74 -14.70
CA LYS A 53 -2.40 9.76 -15.08
C LYS A 53 -1.40 9.54 -13.95
N GLY A 54 -1.01 8.29 -13.75
CA GLY A 54 -0.06 7.87 -12.74
C GLY A 54 -0.57 8.10 -11.31
N PHE A 55 0.29 7.75 -10.37
CA PHE A 55 0.00 7.70 -8.94
C PHE A 55 0.93 8.64 -8.18
N ALA A 56 0.46 9.18 -7.06
CA ALA A 56 1.24 10.10 -6.22
C ALA A 56 2.46 9.39 -5.65
N SER A 57 3.64 10.00 -5.70
CA SER A 57 4.83 9.48 -5.03
C SER A 57 4.68 9.52 -3.50
N ILE A 58 5.41 8.64 -2.81
CA ILE A 58 5.57 8.72 -1.35
C ILE A 58 6.55 9.87 -1.06
N PRO A 59 6.16 10.92 -0.33
CA PRO A 59 7.08 12.01 -0.02
C PRO A 59 8.11 11.59 1.04
N ARG A 60 9.31 12.16 0.97
CA ARG A 60 10.26 12.11 2.10
C ARG A 60 9.71 12.83 3.33
N GLU A 61 10.29 12.52 4.48
CA GLU A 61 10.01 13.23 5.74
C GLU A 61 10.13 14.75 5.57
N GLY A 62 9.08 15.47 5.99
CA GLY A 62 8.99 16.92 5.91
C GLY A 62 8.77 17.49 4.52
N GLN A 63 8.56 16.66 3.49
CA GLN A 63 8.36 17.11 2.11
C GLN A 63 6.93 16.92 1.60
N GLY A 64 6.06 16.30 2.38
CA GLY A 64 4.69 16.06 2.03
C GLY A 64 3.83 17.32 2.16
N THR A 65 2.85 17.44 1.27
CA THR A 65 1.80 18.47 1.36
C THR A 65 0.44 17.79 1.51
N PRO A 66 -0.41 18.20 2.46
CA PRO A 66 -1.78 17.69 2.56
C PRO A 66 -2.56 17.84 1.26
N GLN A 67 -3.38 16.85 0.94
CA GLN A 67 -4.25 16.87 -0.23
C GLN A 67 -5.72 17.10 0.15
N GLY A 68 -6.47 17.80 -0.68
CA GLY A 68 -7.87 18.16 -0.43
C GLY A 68 -8.03 19.48 0.32
N THR A 69 -9.12 20.20 0.02
CA THR A 69 -9.41 21.53 0.59
C THR A 69 -10.35 21.48 1.79
N LYS A 70 -11.40 20.65 1.72
CA LYS A 70 -12.45 20.56 2.75
C LYS A 70 -12.07 19.61 3.89
N ASN A 71 -11.48 18.45 3.55
CA ASN A 71 -10.96 17.46 4.48
C ASN A 71 -9.52 17.14 4.09
N PRO A 72 -8.52 17.91 4.59
CA PRO A 72 -7.14 17.68 4.22
C PRO A 72 -6.66 16.31 4.68
N ARG A 73 -6.19 15.48 3.73
CA ARG A 73 -5.50 14.22 4.00
C ARG A 73 -4.01 14.50 4.11
N PRO A 74 -3.39 14.37 5.29
CA PRO A 74 -1.94 14.44 5.40
C PRO A 74 -1.30 13.30 4.60
N PRO A 75 -0.13 13.52 3.98
CA PRO A 75 0.56 12.44 3.28
C PRO A 75 1.18 11.46 4.29
N LEU A 76 1.21 10.19 3.90
CA LEU A 76 1.99 9.16 4.58
C LEU A 76 3.47 9.28 4.16
N GLU A 77 4.15 10.30 4.69
CA GLU A 77 5.57 10.56 4.43
C GLU A 77 6.46 9.42 4.94
N ALA A 78 7.68 9.33 4.40
CA ALA A 78 8.73 8.40 4.83
C ALA A 78 9.23 8.63 6.28
N SER A 79 10.21 7.82 6.71
CA SER A 79 10.86 7.86 8.03
C SER A 79 10.03 7.31 9.21
N LYS A 80 8.98 6.52 8.95
CA LYS A 80 8.32 5.72 10.01
C LYS A 80 8.62 4.24 9.82
N SER A 81 8.48 3.48 10.90
CA SER A 81 8.51 2.01 10.84
C SER A 81 7.20 1.48 10.24
N SER A 82 7.23 0.25 9.72
CA SER A 82 6.02 -0.39 9.20
C SER A 82 4.94 -0.59 10.28
N ASP A 83 5.33 -0.81 11.54
CA ASP A 83 4.39 -0.90 12.68
C ASP A 83 3.66 0.43 12.91
N GLU A 84 4.36 1.57 12.76
CA GLU A 84 3.76 2.89 12.86
C GLU A 84 2.75 3.13 11.74
N TYR A 85 3.06 2.75 10.50
CA TYR A 85 2.12 2.82 9.38
C TYR A 85 0.91 1.91 9.56
N LEU A 86 1.13 0.66 9.97
CA LEU A 86 0.05 -0.29 10.23
C LEU A 86 -0.88 0.22 11.34
N SER A 87 -0.31 0.81 12.40
CA SER A 87 -1.06 1.42 13.49
C SER A 87 -1.94 2.59 13.01
N ILE A 88 -1.47 3.39 12.04
CA ILE A 88 -2.27 4.47 11.42
C ILE A 88 -3.48 3.86 10.70
N LEU A 89 -3.26 2.86 9.85
CA LEU A 89 -4.33 2.22 9.08
C LEU A 89 -5.32 1.47 9.98
N GLN A 90 -4.85 0.81 11.03
CA GLN A 90 -5.73 0.11 11.98
C GLN A 90 -6.62 1.08 12.75
N LYS A 91 -6.05 2.16 13.31
CA LYS A 91 -6.85 3.20 13.98
C LYS A 91 -7.85 3.83 13.02
N ALA A 92 -7.47 4.06 11.77
CA ALA A 92 -8.37 4.65 10.78
C ALA A 92 -9.62 3.79 10.51
N ARG A 93 -9.59 2.47 10.74
CA ARG A 93 -10.78 1.61 10.63
C ARG A 93 -11.79 1.85 11.75
N GLU A 94 -11.33 2.24 12.93
CA GLU A 94 -12.18 2.47 14.11
C GLU A 94 -12.86 3.85 14.08
N TYR A 95 -12.33 4.79 13.30
CA TYR A 95 -12.81 6.17 13.22
C TYR A 95 -13.21 6.54 11.80
N GLU A 96 -14.51 6.68 11.56
CA GLU A 96 -15.09 7.05 10.25
C GLU A 96 -14.60 8.43 9.75
N ASP A 97 -14.35 9.37 10.66
CA ASP A 97 -13.81 10.70 10.35
C ASP A 97 -12.31 10.71 10.02
N SER A 98 -11.63 9.56 10.08
CA SER A 98 -10.21 9.48 9.74
C SER A 98 -10.01 9.75 8.24
N PRO A 99 -9.01 10.58 7.85
CA PRO A 99 -8.70 10.81 6.44
C PRO A 99 -8.15 9.57 5.73
N TYR A 100 -7.87 8.49 6.46
CA TYR A 100 -7.41 7.20 5.93
C TYR A 100 -8.46 6.08 6.14
N HIS A 101 -9.71 6.42 6.49
CA HIS A 101 -10.76 5.41 6.66
C HIS A 101 -10.96 4.62 5.36
N GLY A 102 -11.05 3.29 5.47
CA GLY A 102 -11.15 2.38 4.32
C GLY A 102 -9.84 2.14 3.55
N GLU A 103 -8.73 2.78 3.94
CA GLU A 103 -7.43 2.52 3.32
C GLU A 103 -6.75 1.24 3.86
N THR A 104 -6.08 0.53 2.97
CA THR A 104 -5.24 -0.63 3.28
C THR A 104 -3.85 -0.46 2.68
N GLY A 105 -2.86 -1.13 3.29
CA GLY A 105 -1.54 -1.24 2.69
C GLY A 105 -1.59 -2.13 1.43
N MET A 106 -0.61 -1.95 0.56
CA MET A 106 -0.50 -2.73 -0.68
C MET A 106 0.16 -4.09 -0.45
N THR A 107 -0.25 -5.08 -1.22
CA THR A 107 0.49 -6.34 -1.45
C THR A 107 1.55 -6.15 -2.55
N PRO A 108 2.51 -7.10 -2.71
CA PRO A 108 3.40 -7.11 -3.87
C PRO A 108 2.66 -7.07 -5.22
N GLU A 109 1.56 -7.82 -5.35
CA GLU A 109 0.75 -7.90 -6.56
C GLU A 109 0.08 -6.55 -6.89
N ASP A 110 -0.47 -5.89 -5.86
CA ASP A 110 -1.04 -4.55 -6.01
C ASP A 110 0.03 -3.56 -6.50
N TRP A 111 1.23 -3.62 -5.92
CA TRP A 111 2.31 -2.70 -6.25
C TRP A 111 2.83 -2.93 -7.67
N ILE A 112 3.02 -4.19 -8.08
CA ILE A 112 3.44 -4.51 -9.45
C ILE A 112 2.41 -3.98 -10.45
N THR A 113 1.12 -4.18 -10.17
CA THR A 113 0.03 -3.68 -11.02
C THR A 113 0.08 -2.15 -11.11
N ALA A 114 0.19 -1.46 -9.98
CA ALA A 114 0.30 0.00 -9.94
C ALA A 114 1.58 0.50 -10.65
N PHE A 115 2.71 -0.18 -10.50
CA PHE A 115 3.96 0.16 -11.17
C PHE A 115 3.80 0.08 -12.70
N MET A 116 3.22 -1.01 -13.22
CA MET A 116 3.02 -1.20 -14.65
C MET A 116 2.08 -0.15 -15.25
N ILE A 117 0.97 0.14 -14.57
CA ILE A 117 0.02 1.19 -14.98
C ILE A 117 0.72 2.55 -14.98
N HIS A 118 1.42 2.90 -13.90
CA HIS A 118 2.13 4.18 -13.78
C HIS A 118 3.18 4.34 -14.89
N LEU A 119 3.97 3.29 -15.14
CA LEU A 119 5.00 3.30 -16.17
C LEU A 119 4.38 3.46 -17.56
N PHE A 120 3.28 2.77 -17.84
CA PHE A 120 2.56 2.88 -19.10
C PHE A 120 1.99 4.30 -19.32
N GLU A 121 1.36 4.87 -18.30
CA GLU A 121 0.68 6.17 -18.41
C GLU A 121 1.64 7.37 -18.43
N THR A 122 2.77 7.27 -17.73
CA THR A 122 3.68 8.41 -17.50
C THR A 122 5.04 8.27 -18.17
N GLY A 123 5.42 7.06 -18.59
CA GLY A 123 6.77 6.75 -19.07
C GLY A 123 7.86 6.82 -17.99
N LYS A 124 7.48 6.90 -16.70
CA LYS A 124 8.39 7.02 -15.55
C LYS A 124 8.21 5.87 -14.57
N PRO A 125 9.26 5.47 -13.82
CA PRO A 125 9.11 4.48 -12.76
C PRO A 125 8.32 5.04 -11.56
N LEU A 126 7.53 4.18 -10.94
CA LEU A 126 6.90 4.44 -9.64
C LEU A 126 7.90 4.19 -8.49
N ASP A 127 7.82 4.99 -7.42
CA ASP A 127 8.63 4.84 -6.20
C ASP A 127 10.14 4.84 -6.47
N ASP A 128 10.57 5.83 -7.27
CA ASP A 128 11.96 6.06 -7.68
C ASP A 128 12.73 6.82 -6.59
N ALA A 129 13.00 6.14 -5.49
CA ALA A 129 13.51 6.79 -4.28
C ALA A 129 14.91 7.41 -4.42
N TRP A 130 15.70 7.01 -5.42
CA TRP A 130 17.05 7.57 -5.69
C TRP A 130 17.05 8.48 -6.92
N ASN A 131 15.90 9.06 -7.27
CA ASN A 131 15.86 10.09 -8.28
C ASN A 131 16.68 11.33 -7.84
N PRO A 132 17.21 12.15 -8.79
CA PRO A 132 18.06 13.30 -8.47
C PRO A 132 17.41 14.37 -7.57
N THR A 133 16.07 14.41 -7.51
CA THR A 133 15.37 15.37 -6.64
C THR A 133 15.30 14.90 -5.19
N ASN A 134 15.54 13.60 -4.93
CA ASN A 134 15.46 12.96 -3.62
C ASN A 134 14.14 13.27 -2.89
N LYS A 135 13.02 13.32 -3.63
CA LYS A 135 11.69 13.62 -3.09
C LYS A 135 10.79 12.41 -2.89
N GLU A 136 11.15 11.29 -3.50
CA GLU A 136 10.30 10.10 -3.54
C GLU A 136 10.81 9.03 -2.57
N GLY A 137 9.87 8.28 -2.01
CA GLY A 137 10.08 7.23 -1.02
C GLY A 137 10.08 5.83 -1.62
N VAL A 138 10.58 4.90 -0.81
CA VAL A 138 10.42 3.45 -0.97
C VAL A 138 9.05 3.07 -0.39
N SER A 139 8.35 2.09 -0.95
CA SER A 139 7.04 1.68 -0.45
C SER A 139 7.13 0.46 0.45
N TYR A 140 6.74 0.58 1.72
CA TYR A 140 6.36 -0.60 2.51
C TYR A 140 5.12 -1.24 1.90
N LEU A 141 5.14 -2.55 1.77
CA LEU A 141 4.01 -3.35 1.32
C LEU A 141 3.27 -3.88 2.55
N ALA A 142 2.68 -2.97 3.32
CA ALA A 142 2.03 -3.27 4.60
C ALA A 142 0.74 -4.12 4.48
N GLY A 143 0.26 -4.37 3.25
CA GLY A 143 -0.77 -5.38 2.97
C GLY A 143 -0.24 -6.81 3.04
N ALA A 144 1.09 -7.00 3.00
CA ALA A 144 1.74 -8.29 3.15
C ALA A 144 2.54 -8.36 4.46
N PHE A 145 2.29 -9.42 5.24
CA PHE A 145 3.10 -9.76 6.40
C PHE A 145 3.57 -11.21 6.29
N PHE A 146 4.88 -11.40 6.16
CA PHE A 146 5.47 -12.74 6.09
C PHE A 146 5.86 -13.22 7.50
N ARG A 147 5.00 -14.05 8.10
CA ARG A 147 5.23 -14.66 9.42
C ARG A 147 6.56 -15.44 9.51
N SER A 148 7.02 -16.02 8.41
CA SER A 148 8.25 -16.82 8.36
C SER A 148 9.54 -15.99 8.50
N PHE A 149 9.50 -14.70 8.20
CA PHE A 149 10.68 -13.83 8.18
C PHE A 149 10.64 -12.69 9.19
N LEU A 150 9.52 -12.54 9.93
CA LEU A 150 9.28 -11.41 10.84
C LEU A 150 9.73 -10.08 10.23
N ALA A 151 9.43 -9.89 8.94
CA ALA A 151 9.85 -8.74 8.15
C ALA A 151 8.67 -8.22 7.35
N VAL A 152 8.62 -6.90 7.20
CA VAL A 152 7.68 -6.24 6.29
C VAL A 152 8.43 -5.97 4.99
N PRO A 153 7.93 -6.49 3.86
CA PRO A 153 8.52 -6.23 2.56
C PRO A 153 8.43 -4.75 2.22
N TYR A 154 9.45 -4.23 1.56
CA TYR A 154 9.41 -2.95 0.89
C TYR A 154 9.97 -3.06 -0.51
N VAL A 155 9.55 -2.15 -1.38
CA VAL A 155 9.84 -2.19 -2.81
C VAL A 155 10.13 -0.81 -3.36
N TYR A 156 10.98 -0.78 -4.38
CA TYR A 156 11.37 0.45 -5.05
C TYR A 156 11.95 0.22 -6.46
N TRP A 157 12.01 1.30 -7.25
CA TRP A 157 12.73 1.29 -8.52
C TRP A 157 14.23 1.58 -8.33
N SER A 158 15.06 0.63 -8.76
CA SER A 158 16.52 0.75 -8.78
C SER A 158 16.99 1.25 -10.13
N ARG A 159 17.37 2.52 -10.23
CA ARG A 159 17.84 3.15 -11.48
C ARG A 159 19.10 2.49 -12.05
N GLY A 160 20.03 2.09 -11.19
CA GLY A 160 21.30 1.50 -11.60
C GLY A 160 21.11 0.15 -12.27
N ASN A 161 20.27 -0.69 -11.68
CA ASN A 161 19.97 -2.04 -12.16
C ASN A 161 18.79 -2.08 -13.15
N ARG A 162 18.04 -0.98 -13.28
CA ARG A 162 16.83 -0.86 -14.11
C ARG A 162 15.78 -1.94 -13.79
N GLN A 163 15.57 -2.18 -12.50
CA GLN A 163 14.63 -3.19 -12.01
C GLN A 163 13.92 -2.71 -10.75
N ALA A 164 12.80 -3.35 -10.42
CA ALA A 164 12.19 -3.22 -9.10
C ALA A 164 12.93 -4.15 -8.12
N ASP A 165 13.43 -3.59 -7.03
CA ASP A 165 14.08 -4.34 -5.96
C ASP A 165 13.10 -4.52 -4.80
N LEU A 166 12.97 -5.76 -4.32
CA LEU A 166 12.19 -6.12 -3.14
C LEU A 166 13.14 -6.56 -2.04
N ASP A 167 12.94 -6.03 -0.83
CA ASP A 167 13.78 -6.33 0.33
C ASP A 167 12.91 -6.32 1.61
N GLY A 168 13.50 -6.67 2.75
CA GLY A 168 12.78 -6.86 4.01
C GLY A 168 13.37 -6.06 5.16
N GLY A 169 12.51 -5.33 5.88
CA GLY A 169 12.86 -4.65 7.14
C GLY A 169 12.13 -5.27 8.32
N GLY A 170 12.77 -5.29 9.50
CA GLY A 170 12.07 -5.63 10.73
C GLY A 170 10.90 -4.65 10.99
N PRO A 171 9.80 -5.05 11.65
CA PRO A 171 8.58 -4.24 11.72
C PRO A 171 8.76 -2.89 12.45
N ARG A 172 9.77 -2.84 13.32
CA ARG A 172 10.19 -1.66 14.08
C ARG A 172 11.41 -0.95 13.48
N ALA A 173 12.00 -1.50 12.42
CA ALA A 173 13.12 -0.87 11.75
C ALA A 173 12.63 0.39 11.04
N ARG A 174 13.36 1.48 11.22
CA ARG A 174 13.12 2.73 10.49
C ARG A 174 14.08 2.79 9.32
N VAL A 175 13.53 2.65 8.12
CA VAL A 175 14.25 2.95 6.89
C VAL A 175 13.91 4.39 6.53
N GLY A 176 14.87 5.31 6.63
CA GLY A 176 14.60 6.75 6.44
C GLY A 176 14.01 7.11 5.07
N SER A 177 14.23 6.24 4.08
CA SER A 177 13.66 6.38 2.75
C SER A 177 12.27 5.76 2.58
N ALA A 178 11.82 4.92 3.51
CA ALA A 178 10.60 4.13 3.37
C ALA A 178 9.38 4.83 3.95
N GLY A 179 8.31 4.83 3.17
CA GLY A 179 6.98 5.28 3.57
C GLY A 179 5.91 4.28 3.20
N LEU A 180 4.65 4.72 3.15
CA LEU A 180 3.52 3.86 2.86
C LEU A 180 2.71 4.39 1.69
N ARG A 181 2.54 3.54 0.68
CA ARG A 181 1.47 3.66 -0.30
C ARG A 181 0.29 2.80 0.16
N SER A 182 -0.88 3.42 0.15
CA SER A 182 -2.15 2.78 0.50
C SER A 182 -3.14 2.90 -0.65
N SER A 183 -4.15 2.04 -0.63
CA SER A 183 -5.28 2.07 -1.55
C SER A 183 -6.58 1.91 -0.77
N VAL A 184 -7.69 2.42 -1.31
CA VAL A 184 -9.03 2.04 -0.84
C VAL A 184 -9.48 0.82 -1.64
N VAL A 185 -9.96 -0.19 -0.94
CA VAL A 185 -10.46 -1.44 -1.54
C VAL A 185 -11.99 -1.44 -1.48
N VAL A 186 -12.64 -1.61 -2.64
CA VAL A 186 -14.11 -1.63 -2.81
C VAL A 186 -14.56 -2.94 -3.45
#